data_AF-X1M2G3-F1
#
_entry.id   AF-X1M2G3-F1
#
_cell.length_a   1.000
_cell.length_b   1.000
_cell.length_c   1.000
_cell.angle_alpha   90.00
_cell.angle_beta   90.00
_cell.angle_gamma   90.00
#
_symmetry.space_group_name_H-M   'P 1'
#
loop_
_entity.id
_entity.type
_entity.pdbx_description
1 polymer ?
#
loop_
_entity_poly.entity_id
_entity_poly.type
_entity_poly.pdbx_seq_one_letter_code
_entity_poly.pdbx_strand_id
1 'polypeptide(L)'
;PEFTDAKFREKKAGYVKEHGYSITIPKFRDIVHMGLHKPMTEGEKVLWYSGRKMEIGKSRQIELYYQKQRSKERYQKMLASPIPNVITNITSVLAAVDDTQDAIISLAAIGRIACVFLPKIIVRFLAWPIGLLWFIAAIMGLLIGPSACALNPMQCKRYMRMKLAMRAKTLKGKSRTMGKRVKAAAKYEKARLKAGLKGYATSGKFYPSFSEAIQMAQVTDNIWGVGLSIGPLFGCAYDLISGGVRWAIG
;
A
#
# COMPACT_ATOMS: atom_id res chain seq x y z
N PRO A 1 -0.95 -10.11 22.02
CA PRO A 1 -0.86 -10.99 23.20
C PRO A 1 0.08 -10.33 24.19
N GLU A 2 -0.28 -10.29 25.47
CA GLU A 2 0.56 -9.68 26.50
C GLU A 2 1.63 -10.68 26.94
N PHE A 3 2.72 -10.74 26.19
CA PHE A 3 3.92 -11.45 26.62
C PHE A 3 5.00 -10.42 26.88
N THR A 4 5.73 -10.55 27.99
CA THR A 4 6.97 -9.81 28.19
C THR A 4 8.05 -10.35 27.26
N ASP A 5 9.02 -9.51 26.88
CA ASP A 5 10.14 -9.91 26.02
C ASP A 5 10.89 -11.13 26.56
N ALA A 6 11.02 -11.24 27.89
CA ALA A 6 11.64 -12.37 28.55
C ALA A 6 10.88 -13.69 28.29
N LYS A 7 9.55 -13.70 28.45
CA LYS A 7 8.70 -14.87 28.20
C LYS A 7 8.73 -15.28 26.72
N PHE A 8 8.82 -14.31 25.82
CA PHE A 8 8.97 -14.61 24.39
C PHE A 8 10.29 -15.31 24.09
N ARG A 9 11.41 -14.83 24.67
CA ARG A 9 12.74 -15.45 24.51
C ARG A 9 12.78 -16.87 25.05
N GLU A 10 12.21 -17.09 26.22
CA GLU A 10 12.13 -18.42 26.83
C GLU A 10 11.35 -19.40 25.94
N LYS A 11 10.17 -18.99 25.47
CA LYS A 11 9.36 -19.80 24.54
C LYS A 11 10.08 -20.05 23.22
N LYS A 12 10.79 -19.06 22.69
CA LYS A 12 11.59 -19.20 21.46
C LYS A 12 12.71 -20.21 21.67
N ALA A 13 13.46 -20.11 22.76
CA ALA A 13 14.54 -21.03 23.09
C ALA A 13 14.03 -22.46 23.28
N GLY A 14 12.92 -22.64 24.00
CA GLY A 14 12.28 -23.95 24.18
C GLY A 14 11.83 -24.56 22.85
N TYR A 15 11.14 -23.77 22.01
CA TYR A 15 10.66 -24.23 20.71
C TYR A 15 11.81 -24.61 19.77
N VAL A 16 12.85 -23.77 19.69
CA VAL A 16 14.05 -24.01 18.87
C VAL A 16 14.81 -25.24 19.36
N LYS A 17 14.88 -25.47 20.67
CA LYS A 17 15.53 -26.67 21.23
C LYS A 17 14.80 -27.96 20.81
N GLU A 18 13.48 -27.93 20.75
CA GLU A 18 12.67 -29.09 20.40
C GLU A 18 12.59 -29.34 18.88
N HIS A 19 12.47 -28.29 18.07
CA HIS A 19 12.12 -28.40 16.64
C HIS A 19 13.25 -27.94 15.70
N GLY A 20 14.31 -27.34 16.22
CA GLY A 20 15.35 -26.69 15.43
C GLY A 20 14.90 -25.36 14.83
N TYR A 21 15.82 -24.74 14.07
CA TYR A 21 15.51 -23.57 13.26
C TYR A 21 14.85 -23.98 11.95
N SER A 22 13.88 -23.19 11.48
CA SER A 22 13.23 -23.42 10.19
C SER A 22 13.05 -22.11 9.44
N ILE A 23 13.41 -22.12 8.16
CA ILE A 23 13.16 -21.00 7.24
C ILE A 23 11.81 -21.24 6.57
N THR A 24 10.86 -20.34 6.79
CA THR A 24 9.54 -20.43 6.14
C THR A 24 9.50 -19.52 4.92
N ILE A 25 9.37 -20.11 3.73
CA ILE A 25 9.12 -19.35 2.51
C ILE A 25 7.67 -18.85 2.53
N PRO A 26 7.41 -17.54 2.39
CA PRO A 26 6.07 -16.98 2.38
C PRO A 26 5.30 -17.47 1.16
N LYS A 27 4.03 -17.82 1.35
CA LYS A 27 3.15 -18.20 0.24
C LYS A 27 2.56 -16.94 -0.40
N PHE A 28 2.09 -17.04 -1.64
CA PHE A 28 1.45 -15.93 -2.34
C PHE A 28 0.29 -15.30 -1.54
N ARG A 29 -0.48 -16.12 -0.82
CA ARG A 29 -1.57 -15.67 0.07
C ARG A 29 -1.12 -14.86 1.29
N ASP A 30 0.17 -14.96 1.66
CA ASP A 30 0.76 -14.18 2.74
C ASP A 30 1.24 -12.82 2.21
N ILE A 31 1.41 -12.67 0.90
CA ILE A 31 1.83 -11.43 0.22
C ILE A 31 0.60 -10.64 -0.25
N VAL A 32 -0.40 -11.33 -0.81
CA VAL A 32 -1.62 -10.71 -1.33
C VAL A 32 -2.79 -11.06 -0.42
N HIS A 33 -3.27 -10.05 0.30
CA HIS A 33 -4.45 -10.17 1.14
C HIS A 33 -5.68 -9.77 0.33
N MET A 34 -6.57 -10.74 0.07
CA MET A 34 -7.80 -10.51 -0.68
C MET A 34 -9.01 -10.23 0.22
N GLY A 35 -8.82 -9.99 1.53
CA GLY A 35 -9.92 -9.77 2.47
C GLY A 35 -10.92 -10.92 2.57
N LEU A 36 -10.54 -12.13 2.15
CA LEU A 36 -11.41 -13.32 2.11
C LEU A 36 -11.99 -13.70 3.47
N HIS A 37 -11.35 -13.27 4.56
CA HIS A 37 -11.76 -13.58 5.92
C HIS A 37 -12.16 -12.30 6.64
N LYS A 38 -13.42 -12.22 7.08
CA LYS A 38 -13.90 -11.10 7.88
C LYS A 38 -13.16 -11.08 9.22
N PRO A 39 -12.54 -9.96 9.62
CA PRO A 39 -11.90 -9.82 10.92
C PRO A 39 -12.93 -10.02 12.04
N MET A 40 -12.46 -10.39 13.23
CA MET A 40 -13.31 -10.55 14.40
C MET A 40 -13.88 -9.19 14.82
N THR A 41 -15.20 -9.07 14.93
CA THR A 41 -15.86 -7.84 15.39
C THR A 41 -15.59 -7.59 16.88
N GLU A 42 -15.78 -6.36 17.35
CA GLU A 42 -15.59 -6.05 18.79
C GLU A 42 -16.51 -6.88 19.70
N GLY A 43 -17.77 -7.07 19.30
CA GLY A 43 -18.70 -7.95 20.02
C GLY A 43 -18.22 -9.41 20.05
N GLU A 44 -17.74 -9.92 18.91
CA GLU A 44 -17.16 -11.28 18.83
C GLU A 44 -15.91 -11.41 19.71
N LYS A 45 -15.06 -10.37 19.81
CA LYS A 45 -13.90 -10.38 20.70
C LYS A 45 -14.32 -10.54 22.16
N VAL A 46 -15.30 -9.76 22.62
CA VAL A 46 -15.81 -9.84 24.00
C VAL A 46 -16.34 -11.25 24.29
N LEU A 47 -17.16 -11.81 23.40
CA LEU A 47 -17.69 -13.17 23.55
C LEU A 47 -16.58 -14.23 23.52
N TRP A 48 -15.60 -14.08 22.64
CA TRP A 48 -14.49 -15.01 22.50
C TRP A 48 -13.60 -15.06 23.75
N TYR A 49 -13.25 -13.89 24.30
CA TYR A 49 -12.36 -13.78 25.46
C TYR A 49 -13.07 -13.96 26.79
N SER A 50 -14.38 -13.69 26.88
CA SER A 50 -15.19 -14.00 28.08
C SER A 50 -15.60 -15.46 28.21
N GLY A 51 -15.19 -16.34 27.28
CA GLY A 51 -15.54 -17.76 27.28
C GLY A 51 -16.96 -18.06 26.75
N ARG A 52 -17.75 -17.03 26.44
CA ARG A 52 -19.13 -17.13 25.90
C ARG A 52 -19.15 -17.36 24.39
N LYS A 53 -18.25 -18.22 23.91
CA LYS A 53 -18.09 -18.51 22.47
C LYS A 53 -19.37 -19.07 21.84
N MET A 54 -20.17 -19.80 22.62
CA MET A 54 -21.42 -20.44 22.18
C MET A 54 -22.48 -19.44 21.70
N GLU A 55 -22.38 -18.17 22.11
CA GLU A 55 -23.27 -17.09 21.64
C GLU A 55 -22.94 -16.64 20.20
N ILE A 56 -21.73 -16.94 19.70
CA ILE A 56 -21.35 -16.69 18.30
C ILE A 56 -21.97 -17.79 17.44
N GLY A 57 -22.52 -17.47 16.26
CA GLY A 57 -23.06 -18.49 15.35
C GLY A 57 -22.04 -19.60 15.03
N LYS A 58 -22.48 -20.86 14.98
CA LYS A 58 -21.59 -22.04 14.81
C LYS A 58 -20.67 -21.95 13.58
N SER A 59 -21.20 -21.50 12.44
CA SER A 59 -20.41 -21.30 11.21
C SER A 59 -19.27 -20.30 11.43
N ARG A 60 -19.59 -19.17 12.06
CA ARG A 60 -18.64 -18.11 12.38
C ARG A 60 -17.60 -18.57 13.42
N GLN A 61 -17.99 -19.36 14.41
CA GLN A 61 -17.03 -19.94 15.35
C GLN A 61 -15.98 -20.79 14.64
N ILE A 62 -16.38 -21.65 13.69
CA ILE A 62 -15.46 -22.50 12.92
C ILE A 62 -14.45 -21.63 12.16
N GLU A 63 -14.91 -20.56 11.51
CA GLU A 63 -14.02 -19.60 10.85
C GLU A 63 -13.03 -18.96 11.83
N LEU A 64 -13.51 -18.50 12.99
CA LEU A 64 -12.67 -17.87 14.00
C LEU A 64 -11.63 -18.85 14.57
N TYR A 65 -12.01 -20.11 14.78
CA TYR A 65 -11.07 -21.18 15.17
C TYR A 65 -9.99 -21.36 14.12
N TYR A 66 -10.38 -21.44 12.85
CA TYR A 66 -9.43 -21.60 11.75
C TYR A 66 -8.49 -20.38 11.62
N GLN A 67 -9.00 -19.16 11.80
CA GLN A 67 -8.21 -17.94 11.83
C GLN A 67 -7.21 -17.92 13.00
N LYS A 68 -7.65 -18.35 14.19
CA LYS A 68 -6.80 -18.44 15.39
C LYS A 68 -5.74 -19.54 15.25
N GLN A 69 -6.09 -20.67 14.68
CA GLN A 69 -5.16 -21.76 14.38
C GLN A 69 -4.09 -21.30 13.39
N ARG A 70 -4.47 -20.67 12.28
CA ARG A 70 -3.50 -20.07 11.34
C ARG A 70 -2.61 -19.02 11.99
N SER A 71 -3.16 -18.21 12.88
CA SER A 71 -2.37 -17.20 13.62
C SER A 71 -1.40 -17.86 14.61
N LYS A 72 -1.80 -18.97 15.24
CA LYS A 72 -0.92 -19.78 16.09
C LYS A 72 0.20 -20.43 15.28
N GLU A 73 -0.10 -21.00 14.11
CA GLU A 73 0.89 -21.58 13.20
C GLU A 73 1.90 -20.53 12.73
N ARG A 74 1.43 -19.33 12.34
CA ARG A 74 2.31 -18.21 11.98
C ARG A 74 3.21 -17.80 13.14
N TYR A 75 2.66 -17.72 14.34
CA TYR A 75 3.44 -17.41 15.53
C TYR A 75 4.50 -18.48 15.83
N GLN A 76 4.16 -19.77 15.72
CA GLN A 76 5.12 -20.87 15.89
C GLN A 76 6.25 -20.81 14.87
N LYS A 77 5.93 -20.49 13.61
CA LYS A 77 6.95 -20.26 12.57
C LYS A 77 7.88 -19.09 12.88
N MET A 78 7.34 -18.01 13.46
CA MET A 78 8.17 -16.89 13.92
C MET A 78 9.10 -17.30 15.08
N LEU A 79 8.67 -18.22 15.96
CA LEU A 79 9.55 -18.78 16.98
C LEU A 79 10.68 -19.63 16.37
N ALA A 80 10.39 -20.34 15.28
CA ALA A 80 11.38 -21.13 14.55
C ALA A 80 12.43 -20.29 13.78
N SER A 81 12.19 -18.99 13.58
CA SER A 81 13.07 -18.14 12.77
C SER A 81 14.45 -17.92 13.44
N PRO A 82 15.56 -18.09 12.68
CA PRO A 82 16.92 -17.89 13.18
C PRO A 82 17.31 -16.43 13.42
N ILE A 83 16.43 -15.47 13.11
CA ILE A 83 16.72 -14.04 13.21
C ILE A 83 17.08 -13.66 14.66
N PRO A 84 18.23 -13.01 14.89
CA PRO A 84 18.62 -12.52 16.20
C PRO A 84 17.75 -11.34 16.64
N ASN A 85 17.50 -11.23 17.94
CA ASN A 85 16.60 -10.21 18.52
C ASN A 85 17.01 -8.78 18.18
N VAL A 86 18.31 -8.52 18.01
CA VAL A 86 18.82 -7.20 17.61
C VAL A 86 18.27 -6.82 16.24
N ILE A 87 18.29 -7.75 15.28
CA ILE A 87 17.71 -7.54 13.95
C ILE A 87 16.20 -7.41 14.06
N THR A 88 15.53 -8.25 14.87
CA THR A 88 14.07 -8.15 15.06
C THR A 88 13.65 -6.77 15.58
N ASN A 89 14.36 -6.23 16.57
CA ASN A 89 14.09 -4.91 17.13
C ASN A 89 14.41 -3.78 16.14
N ILE A 90 15.50 -3.91 15.38
CA ILE A 90 15.81 -2.94 14.32
C ILE A 90 14.73 -2.99 13.23
N THR A 91 14.29 -4.18 12.82
CA THR A 91 13.23 -4.33 11.81
C THR A 91 11.88 -3.82 12.28
N SER A 92 11.55 -3.94 13.57
CA SER A 92 10.29 -3.39 14.11
C SER A 92 10.33 -1.86 14.15
N VAL A 93 11.47 -1.26 14.53
CA VAL A 93 11.66 0.19 14.47
C VAL A 93 11.64 0.69 13.04
N LEU A 94 12.34 0.01 12.11
CA LEU A 94 12.32 0.36 10.69
C LEU A 94 10.91 0.24 10.10
N ALA A 95 10.17 -0.81 10.45
CA ALA A 95 8.78 -0.98 10.01
C ALA A 95 7.88 0.13 10.56
N ALA A 96 8.03 0.52 11.84
CA ALA A 96 7.25 1.62 12.41
C ALA A 96 7.58 2.97 11.74
N VAL A 97 8.84 3.20 11.41
CA VAL A 97 9.28 4.39 10.65
C VAL A 97 8.72 4.36 9.23
N ASP A 98 8.74 3.19 8.56
CA ASP A 98 8.17 2.97 7.23
C ASP A 98 6.66 3.19 7.22
N ASP A 99 5.92 2.61 8.16
CA ASP A 99 4.47 2.82 8.34
C ASP A 99 4.13 4.31 8.52
N THR A 100 4.97 5.05 9.26
CA THR A 100 4.80 6.50 9.44
C THR A 100 5.08 7.25 8.14
N GLN A 101 6.11 6.87 7.39
CA GLN A 101 6.41 7.46 6.08
C GLN A 101 5.30 7.15 5.07
N ASP A 102 4.81 5.92 5.01
CA ASP A 102 3.73 5.49 4.15
C ASP A 102 2.41 6.17 4.51
N ALA A 103 2.13 6.40 5.79
CA ALA A 103 0.98 7.18 6.23
C ALA A 103 1.08 8.64 5.77
N ILE A 104 2.24 9.28 5.94
CA ILE A 104 2.48 10.67 5.49
C ILE A 104 2.39 10.77 3.96
N ILE A 105 3.01 9.83 3.24
CA ILE A 105 3.01 9.80 1.76
C ILE A 105 1.60 9.52 1.25
N SER A 106 0.86 8.60 1.86
CA SER A 106 -0.53 8.31 1.49
C SER A 106 -1.44 9.50 1.77
N LEU A 107 -1.27 10.18 2.92
CA LEU A 107 -1.99 11.40 3.23
C LEU A 107 -1.63 12.53 2.25
N ALA A 108 -0.37 12.65 1.84
CA ALA A 108 0.06 13.57 0.82
C ALA A 108 -0.51 13.22 -0.57
N ALA A 109 -0.60 11.93 -0.92
CA ALA A 109 -1.19 11.45 -2.16
C ALA A 109 -2.70 11.73 -2.19
N ILE A 110 -3.42 11.41 -1.11
CA ILE A 110 -4.83 11.78 -0.91
C ILE A 110 -4.98 13.29 -1.00
N GLY A 111 -4.11 14.06 -0.34
CA GLY A 111 -4.08 15.51 -0.40
C GLY A 111 -3.86 16.05 -1.82
N ARG A 112 -3.00 15.43 -2.62
CA ARG A 112 -2.77 15.79 -4.04
C ARG A 112 -3.99 15.46 -4.91
N ILE A 113 -4.57 14.27 -4.73
CA ILE A 113 -5.81 13.87 -5.41
C ILE A 113 -6.91 14.86 -5.05
N ALA A 114 -7.13 15.09 -3.76
CA ALA A 114 -8.06 16.09 -3.23
C ALA A 114 -7.79 17.45 -3.88
N CYS A 115 -6.57 18.00 -3.84
CA CYS A 115 -6.26 19.32 -4.39
C CYS A 115 -6.48 19.45 -5.92
N VAL A 116 -6.60 18.37 -6.69
CA VAL A 116 -6.97 18.45 -8.13
C VAL A 116 -8.42 18.13 -8.41
N PHE A 117 -9.02 17.25 -7.63
CA PHE A 117 -10.43 16.94 -7.76
C PHE A 117 -11.30 17.98 -7.05
N LEU A 118 -10.94 18.45 -5.86
CA LEU A 118 -11.66 19.48 -5.08
C LEU A 118 -11.93 20.73 -5.91
N PRO A 119 -10.96 21.45 -6.51
CA PRO A 119 -11.27 22.68 -7.21
C PRO A 119 -12.17 22.42 -8.43
N LYS A 120 -12.08 21.26 -9.07
CA LYS A 120 -12.99 20.91 -10.17
C LYS A 120 -14.38 20.56 -9.68
N ILE A 121 -14.50 19.84 -8.57
CA ILE A 121 -15.78 19.43 -7.99
C ILE A 121 -16.45 20.64 -7.34
N ILE A 122 -15.75 21.39 -6.50
CA ILE A 122 -16.25 22.61 -5.84
C ILE A 122 -16.66 23.65 -6.88
N VAL A 123 -15.82 23.98 -7.88
CA VAL A 123 -16.21 24.97 -8.91
C VAL A 123 -17.40 24.48 -9.73
N ARG A 124 -17.54 23.16 -9.96
CA ARG A 124 -18.71 22.60 -10.66
C ARG A 124 -19.95 22.50 -9.77
N PHE A 125 -19.80 22.27 -8.48
CA PHE A 125 -20.90 22.21 -7.52
C PHE A 125 -21.43 23.63 -7.25
N LEU A 126 -20.54 24.64 -7.21
CA LEU A 126 -20.91 26.05 -7.11
C LEU A 126 -21.61 26.58 -8.39
N ALA A 127 -21.43 25.92 -9.54
CA ALA A 127 -22.03 26.32 -10.82
C ALA A 127 -23.48 25.82 -11.03
N TRP A 128 -24.17 25.37 -9.97
CA TRP A 128 -25.56 24.84 -9.94
C TRP A 128 -25.87 23.93 -11.19
N PRO A 129 -27.09 23.72 -11.75
CA PRO A 129 -27.45 22.51 -12.52
C PRO A 129 -26.53 22.21 -13.72
N ILE A 130 -25.94 23.25 -14.31
CA ILE A 130 -24.98 23.12 -15.42
C ILE A 130 -23.73 22.37 -14.97
N GLY A 131 -23.22 22.64 -13.78
CA GLY A 131 -22.03 21.98 -13.25
C GLY A 131 -22.27 20.52 -12.86
N LEU A 132 -23.50 20.17 -12.46
CA LEU A 132 -23.90 18.78 -12.18
C LEU A 132 -23.98 17.95 -13.47
N LEU A 133 -24.54 18.53 -14.55
CA LEU A 133 -24.51 17.93 -15.89
C LEU A 133 -23.07 17.72 -16.40
N TRP A 134 -22.19 18.71 -16.16
CA TRP A 134 -20.79 18.63 -16.55
C TRP A 134 -19.98 17.61 -15.72
N PHE A 135 -20.36 17.42 -14.46
CA PHE A 135 -19.81 16.37 -13.60
C PHE A 135 -20.23 14.98 -14.06
N ILE A 136 -21.52 14.78 -14.37
CA ILE A 136 -22.04 13.53 -14.94
C ILE A 136 -21.33 13.22 -16.27
N ALA A 137 -21.19 14.20 -17.16
CA ALA A 137 -20.46 14.03 -18.42
C ALA A 137 -18.98 13.66 -18.20
N ALA A 138 -18.33 14.19 -17.15
CA ALA A 138 -16.95 13.84 -16.81
C ALA A 138 -16.81 12.42 -16.24
N ILE A 139 -17.75 11.97 -15.40
CA ILE A 139 -17.81 10.60 -14.90
C ILE A 139 -18.06 9.63 -16.05
N MET A 140 -19.03 9.94 -16.92
CA MET A 140 -19.31 9.16 -18.12
C MET A 140 -18.08 9.07 -19.02
N GLY A 141 -17.35 10.17 -19.25
CA GLY A 141 -16.10 10.16 -20.00
C GLY A 141 -14.97 9.35 -19.34
N LEU A 142 -14.92 9.32 -18.01
CA LEU A 142 -13.98 8.51 -17.23
C LEU A 142 -14.30 7.02 -17.33
N LEU A 143 -15.59 6.64 -17.39
CA LEU A 143 -16.05 5.27 -17.50
C LEU A 143 -15.99 4.74 -18.94
N ILE A 144 -16.37 5.57 -19.91
CA ILE A 144 -16.43 5.22 -21.34
C ILE A 144 -15.03 4.97 -21.91
N GLY A 145 -14.00 5.69 -21.45
CA GLY A 145 -12.63 5.51 -21.96
C GLY A 145 -12.10 4.09 -21.73
N PRO A 146 -12.03 3.61 -20.47
CA PRO A 146 -11.62 2.26 -20.14
C PRO A 146 -12.57 1.19 -20.69
N SER A 147 -13.89 1.40 -20.64
CA SER A 147 -14.85 0.40 -21.15
C SER A 147 -14.82 0.27 -22.67
N ALA A 148 -14.63 1.37 -23.42
CA ALA A 148 -14.40 1.31 -24.86
C ALA A 148 -13.06 0.64 -25.21
N CYS A 149 -12.05 0.76 -24.35
CA CYS A 149 -10.80 0.00 -24.48
C CYS A 149 -10.94 -1.49 -24.19
N ALA A 150 -11.83 -1.87 -23.28
CA ALA A 150 -12.14 -3.28 -23.01
C ALA A 150 -12.98 -3.91 -24.12
N LEU A 151 -13.98 -3.18 -24.64
CA LEU A 151 -14.95 -3.71 -25.60
C LEU A 151 -14.49 -3.60 -27.06
N ASN A 152 -13.64 -2.62 -27.41
CA ASN A 152 -13.18 -2.39 -28.78
C ASN A 152 -11.72 -1.89 -28.84
N PRO A 153 -10.73 -2.81 -28.79
CA PRO A 153 -9.32 -2.45 -28.71
C PRO A 153 -8.82 -1.61 -29.92
N MET A 154 -9.40 -1.80 -31.11
CA MET A 154 -9.07 -0.96 -32.28
C MET A 154 -9.54 0.49 -32.14
N GLN A 155 -10.74 0.71 -31.59
CA GLN A 155 -11.25 2.07 -31.36
C GLN A 155 -10.44 2.76 -30.27
N CYS A 156 -10.05 2.04 -29.22
CA CYS A 156 -9.16 2.56 -28.18
C CYS A 156 -7.78 2.94 -28.71
N LYS A 157 -7.17 2.09 -29.57
CA LYS A 157 -5.90 2.43 -30.23
C LYS A 157 -6.03 3.71 -31.07
N ARG A 158 -7.14 3.89 -31.78
CA ARG A 158 -7.42 5.09 -32.59
C ARG A 158 -7.66 6.33 -31.71
N TYR A 159 -8.42 6.18 -30.63
CA TYR A 159 -8.67 7.24 -29.64
C TYR A 159 -7.39 7.68 -28.94
N MET A 160 -6.55 6.74 -28.50
CA MET A 160 -5.24 7.00 -27.90
C MET A 160 -4.30 7.67 -28.90
N ARG A 161 -4.28 7.24 -30.17
CA ARG A 161 -3.51 7.92 -31.23
C ARG A 161 -3.99 9.36 -31.44
N MET A 162 -5.30 9.62 -31.48
CA MET A 162 -5.83 10.98 -31.58
C MET A 162 -5.47 11.83 -30.35
N LYS A 163 -5.61 11.29 -29.13
CA LYS A 163 -5.23 11.99 -27.90
C LYS A 163 -3.73 12.29 -27.85
N LEU A 164 -2.89 11.34 -28.28
CA LEU A 164 -1.44 11.53 -28.39
C LEU A 164 -1.08 12.56 -29.46
N ALA A 165 -1.75 12.55 -30.62
CA ALA A 165 -1.55 13.55 -31.67
C ALA A 165 -1.99 14.95 -31.21
N MET A 166 -3.12 15.07 -30.51
CA MET A 166 -3.57 16.33 -29.92
C MET A 166 -2.62 16.80 -28.81
N ARG A 167 -2.12 15.89 -27.96
CA ARG A 167 -1.06 16.18 -26.98
C ARG A 167 0.23 16.63 -27.67
N ALA A 168 0.65 16.00 -28.75
CA ALA A 168 1.85 16.38 -29.50
C ALA A 168 1.71 17.78 -30.11
N LYS A 169 0.52 18.13 -30.63
CA LYS A 169 0.22 19.48 -31.15
C LYS A 169 0.20 20.53 -30.03
N THR A 170 -0.44 20.23 -28.89
CA THR A 170 -0.40 21.12 -27.71
C THR A 170 0.99 21.23 -27.09
N LEU A 171 1.80 20.17 -27.14
CA LEU A 171 3.20 20.17 -26.71
C LEU A 171 4.09 20.97 -27.68
N LYS A 172 3.91 20.88 -29.00
CA LYS A 172 4.62 21.74 -29.97
C LYS A 172 4.24 23.22 -29.82
N GLY A 173 2.95 23.51 -29.60
CA GLY A 173 2.49 24.86 -29.28
C GLY A 173 3.12 25.39 -27.98
N LYS A 174 3.14 24.55 -26.93
CA LYS A 174 3.82 24.84 -25.66
C LYS A 174 5.34 24.87 -25.78
N SER A 175 5.99 24.17 -26.71
CA SER A 175 7.45 24.18 -26.89
C SER A 175 7.92 25.51 -27.51
N ARG A 176 7.14 26.10 -28.42
CA ARG A 176 7.38 27.44 -28.96
C ARG A 176 7.20 28.53 -27.90
N THR A 177 6.23 28.39 -27.00
CA THR A 177 6.10 29.28 -25.82
C THR A 177 7.11 28.96 -24.72
N MET A 178 7.54 27.69 -24.59
CA MET A 178 8.59 27.26 -23.68
C MET A 178 9.97 27.71 -24.13
N GLY A 179 10.32 27.82 -25.41
CA GLY A 179 11.64 28.35 -25.80
C GLY A 179 11.94 29.75 -25.21
N LYS A 180 10.90 30.58 -25.10
CA LYS A 180 10.96 31.88 -24.41
C LYS A 180 10.86 31.75 -22.87
N ARG A 181 10.08 30.81 -22.35
CA ARG A 181 9.99 30.52 -20.90
C ARG A 181 11.13 29.69 -20.33
N VAL A 182 11.91 28.93 -21.10
CA VAL A 182 13.00 28.03 -20.69
C VAL A 182 14.25 28.85 -20.36
N LYS A 183 14.49 29.94 -21.10
CA LYS A 183 15.48 30.96 -20.72
C LYS A 183 15.13 31.64 -19.39
N ALA A 184 13.84 31.82 -19.09
CA ALA A 184 13.37 32.28 -17.77
C ALA A 184 13.34 31.14 -16.73
N ALA A 185 13.09 29.89 -17.15
CA ALA A 185 12.94 28.73 -16.30
C ALA A 185 14.29 28.27 -15.75
N ALA A 186 15.39 28.34 -16.52
CA ALA A 186 16.73 28.08 -15.99
C ALA A 186 17.11 29.05 -14.85
N LYS A 187 16.61 30.31 -14.92
CA LYS A 187 16.74 31.31 -13.85
C LYS A 187 15.87 30.97 -12.63
N TYR A 188 14.66 30.45 -12.86
CA TYR A 188 13.76 29.94 -11.82
C TYR A 188 14.19 28.59 -11.23
N GLU A 189 14.89 27.74 -11.98
CA GLU A 189 15.35 26.42 -11.54
C GLU A 189 16.53 26.56 -10.57
N LYS A 190 17.44 27.50 -10.82
CA LYS A 190 18.45 27.93 -9.84
C LYS A 190 17.82 28.47 -8.54
N ALA A 191 16.71 29.19 -8.63
CA ALA A 191 15.96 29.67 -7.46
C ALA A 191 15.16 28.55 -6.76
N ARG A 192 14.68 27.56 -7.51
CA ARG A 192 13.89 26.41 -7.03
C ARG A 192 14.76 25.32 -6.38
N LEU A 193 15.98 25.09 -6.90
CA LEU A 193 17.01 24.25 -6.28
C LEU A 193 17.48 24.83 -4.94
N LYS A 194 17.55 26.16 -4.82
CA LYS A 194 17.75 26.85 -3.53
C LYS A 194 16.55 26.75 -2.58
N ALA A 195 15.36 26.45 -3.08
CA ALA A 195 14.12 26.31 -2.30
C ALA A 195 13.70 24.84 -2.14
N GLY A 196 14.67 23.91 -2.05
CA GLY A 196 14.57 22.46 -2.24
C GLY A 196 13.40 21.69 -1.60
N LEU A 197 12.68 22.25 -0.63
CA LEU A 197 11.43 21.67 -0.11
C LEU A 197 10.18 21.92 -0.99
N LYS A 198 10.12 22.99 -1.79
CA LYS A 198 8.94 23.34 -2.61
C LYS A 198 8.85 22.62 -3.97
N GLY A 199 9.90 21.88 -4.34
CA GLY A 199 10.01 21.19 -5.63
C GLY A 199 9.04 20.01 -5.81
N TYR A 200 8.64 19.35 -4.72
CA TYR A 200 7.71 18.21 -4.77
C TYR A 200 6.29 18.60 -5.20
N ALA A 201 5.85 19.82 -4.88
CA ALA A 201 4.55 20.33 -5.33
C ALA A 201 4.52 20.74 -6.81
N THR A 202 5.70 20.92 -7.44
CA THR A 202 5.83 21.56 -8.76
C THR A 202 6.49 20.69 -9.82
N SER A 203 6.73 19.39 -9.55
CA SER A 203 7.29 18.44 -10.53
C SER A 203 6.30 18.08 -11.66
N GLY A 204 5.03 18.49 -11.58
CA GLY A 204 4.08 18.46 -12.71
C GLY A 204 3.68 17.07 -13.19
N LYS A 205 4.29 15.99 -12.67
CA LYS A 205 3.78 14.62 -12.82
C LYS A 205 2.70 14.43 -11.77
N PHE A 206 1.50 14.82 -12.15
CA PHE A 206 0.30 14.75 -11.32
C PHE A 206 -0.20 13.31 -11.10
N TYR A 207 0.37 12.34 -11.81
CA TYR A 207 0.04 10.93 -11.63
C TYR A 207 0.89 10.35 -10.50
N PRO A 208 0.28 9.59 -9.56
CA PRO A 208 1.06 8.87 -8.56
C PRO A 208 2.08 7.98 -9.27
N SER A 209 3.30 8.00 -8.76
CA SER A 209 4.35 7.09 -9.21
C SER A 209 3.98 5.64 -8.90
N PHE A 210 4.59 4.69 -9.62
CA PHE A 210 4.36 3.26 -9.36
C PHE A 210 4.71 2.87 -7.92
N SER A 211 5.72 3.51 -7.31
CA SER A 211 6.06 3.34 -5.90
C SER A 211 4.95 3.87 -4.97
N GLU A 212 4.37 5.05 -5.24
CA GLU A 212 3.23 5.57 -4.46
C GLU A 212 1.98 4.67 -4.61
N ALA A 213 1.81 3.98 -5.75
CA ALA A 213 0.73 3.02 -5.95
C ALA A 213 0.92 1.73 -5.13
N ILE A 214 2.16 1.24 -5.01
CA ILE A 214 2.50 0.11 -4.13
C ILE A 214 2.28 0.49 -2.67
N GLN A 215 2.72 1.68 -2.26
CA GLN A 215 2.50 2.20 -0.90
C GLN A 215 1.01 2.36 -0.58
N MET A 216 0.22 2.89 -1.52
CA MET A 216 -1.24 2.91 -1.36
C MET A 216 -1.83 1.51 -1.23
N ALA A 217 -1.30 0.52 -1.97
CA ALA A 217 -1.73 -0.88 -1.86
C ALA A 217 -1.32 -1.55 -0.53
N GLN A 218 -0.29 -1.05 0.15
CA GLN A 218 0.08 -1.45 1.51
C GLN A 218 -0.83 -0.80 2.54
N VAL A 219 -1.11 0.51 2.40
CA VAL A 219 -2.03 1.22 3.31
C VAL A 219 -3.48 0.71 3.18
N THR A 220 -3.91 0.30 1.99
CA THR A 220 -5.22 -0.33 1.80
C THR A 220 -5.35 -1.65 2.58
N ASP A 221 -4.25 -2.39 2.77
CA ASP A 221 -4.24 -3.59 3.59
C ASP A 221 -4.54 -3.27 5.06
N ASN A 222 -3.91 -2.22 5.61
CA ASN A 222 -4.12 -1.80 6.99
C ASN A 222 -5.55 -1.28 7.24
N ILE A 223 -6.15 -0.57 6.27
CA ILE A 223 -7.49 0.02 6.44
C ILE A 223 -8.60 -0.97 6.11
N TRP A 224 -8.49 -1.70 5.01
CA TRP A 224 -9.57 -2.51 4.45
C TRP A 224 -9.31 -4.02 4.53
N GLY A 225 -8.12 -4.45 4.98
CA GLY A 225 -7.73 -5.87 5.00
C GLY A 225 -7.54 -6.45 3.59
N VAL A 226 -7.43 -5.59 2.58
CA VAL A 226 -7.21 -5.94 1.18
C VAL A 226 -6.01 -5.16 0.67
N GLY A 227 -4.92 -5.85 0.37
CA GLY A 227 -3.72 -5.19 -0.12
C GLY A 227 -2.50 -6.11 -0.25
N LEU A 228 -1.35 -5.46 -0.41
CA LEU A 228 -0.04 -6.10 -0.56
C LEU A 228 0.76 -5.97 0.74
N SER A 229 1.25 -7.09 1.26
CA SER A 229 2.17 -7.12 2.39
C SER A 229 3.57 -7.51 1.90
N ILE A 230 4.51 -6.57 1.96
CA ILE A 230 5.92 -6.81 1.60
C ILE A 230 6.70 -7.42 2.78
N GLY A 231 6.15 -7.34 4.00
CA GLY A 231 6.79 -7.84 5.22
C GLY A 231 7.27 -9.30 5.13
N PRO A 232 6.46 -10.25 4.65
CA PRO A 232 6.88 -11.65 4.52
C PRO A 232 8.03 -11.87 3.52
N LEU A 233 8.12 -11.06 2.45
CA LEU A 233 9.21 -11.09 1.48
C LEU A 233 10.54 -10.69 2.12
N PHE A 234 10.54 -9.58 2.86
CA PHE A 234 11.73 -9.14 3.61
C PHE A 234 12.09 -10.13 4.72
N GLY A 235 11.10 -10.63 5.46
CA GLY A 235 11.31 -11.66 6.49
C GLY A 235 12.03 -12.89 5.93
N CYS A 236 11.60 -13.39 4.77
CA CYS A 236 12.26 -14.50 4.08
C CYS A 236 13.71 -14.19 3.69
N ALA A 237 13.97 -12.98 3.17
CA ALA A 237 15.33 -12.56 2.82
C ALA A 237 16.24 -12.51 4.05
N TYR A 238 15.75 -11.98 5.17
CA TYR A 238 16.50 -11.95 6.43
C TYR A 238 16.69 -13.35 7.03
N ASP A 239 15.69 -14.23 6.96
CA ASP A 239 15.81 -15.62 7.40
C ASP A 239 16.87 -16.36 6.57
N LEU A 240 16.93 -16.15 5.26
CA LEU A 240 17.95 -16.75 4.39
C LEU A 240 19.35 -16.25 4.72
N ILE A 241 19.52 -14.92 4.90
CA ILE A 241 20.83 -14.34 5.24
C ILE A 241 21.27 -14.81 6.63
N SER A 242 20.41 -14.69 7.64
CA SER A 242 20.75 -15.05 9.02
C SER A 242 20.92 -16.56 9.22
N GLY A 243 20.11 -17.37 8.54
CA GLY A 243 20.27 -18.82 8.49
C GLY A 243 21.58 -19.22 7.82
N GLY A 244 21.94 -18.59 6.70
CA GLY A 244 23.22 -18.81 6.02
C GLY A 244 24.43 -18.44 6.87
N VAL A 245 24.38 -17.30 7.56
CA VAL A 245 25.45 -16.86 8.48
C VAL A 245 25.61 -17.84 9.64
N ARG A 246 24.51 -18.29 10.27
CA ARG A 246 24.59 -19.28 11.35
C ARG A 246 25.15 -20.61 10.87
N TRP A 247 24.64 -21.12 9.73
CA TRP A 247 25.16 -22.36 9.14
C TRP A 247 26.66 -22.29 8.86
N ALA A 248 27.17 -21.13 8.43
CA ALA A 248 28.60 -20.92 8.22
C ALA A 248 29.43 -20.85 9.51
N ILE A 249 28.82 -20.48 10.64
CA ILE A 249 29.49 -20.36 11.95
C ILE A 249 29.46 -21.69 12.74
N GLY A 250 28.49 -22.56 12.46
CA GLY A 250 28.28 -23.85 13.15
C GLY A 250 27.20 -23.78 14.22
#